data_AF-A0A2G8LQJ2-F1
#
_entry.id   AF-A0A2G8LQJ2-F1
#
_cell.length_a   1.000
_cell.length_b   1.000
_cell.length_c   1.000
_cell.angle_alpha   90.00
_cell.angle_beta   90.00
_cell.angle_gamma   90.00
#
_symmetry.space_group_name_H-M   'P 1'
#
loop_
_entity.id
_entity.type
_entity.pdbx_description
1 polymer ?
#
loop_
_entity_poly.entity_id
_entity_poly.type
_entity_poly.pdbx_seq_one_letter_code
_entity_poly.pdbx_strand_id
1 'polypeptide(L)'
;MKFSVVVTMLFAALCAGKKSYDGYSVYRITPRTEHAGNVIQELSENVNFGQSLDFWHESRNLGDPTDVMVPPRYKALVEDFLRRRHMEFSLLVENVEDVIYPQAGGCGTDSTDPAFYNCYHTMDEIESWMDGIVASYPGIASKEAVSATFEGRTVSAIKISGPNADRPAVIFQGGIHAREWISPATMMNIAKMLLDDYGVDTEVTAIIEHYDIYIIPVLNQDGYAYTWTDDRMWRKNRRTPSSGRCYGVDLNRNWDVDFGGELTFTFET
;
A
#
# COMPACT_ATOMS: atom_id res chain seq x y z
N MET A 1 -12.28 36.25 51.66
CA MET A 1 -11.47 35.17 51.09
C MET A 1 -12.30 34.41 50.06
N LYS A 2 -11.98 34.54 48.76
CA LYS A 2 -12.53 33.69 47.69
C LYS A 2 -11.42 32.72 47.29
N PHE A 3 -11.64 31.42 47.47
CA PHE A 3 -10.72 30.39 46.98
C PHE A 3 -11.15 30.00 45.57
N SER A 4 -10.30 30.26 44.58
CA SER A 4 -10.40 29.64 43.26
C SER A 4 -9.72 28.28 43.31
N VAL A 5 -10.48 27.22 43.04
CA VAL A 5 -9.94 25.89 42.78
C VAL A 5 -9.64 25.84 41.27
N VAL A 6 -8.36 25.80 40.92
CA VAL A 6 -7.93 25.51 39.54
C VAL A 6 -7.85 23.99 39.42
N VAL A 7 -8.78 23.41 38.66
CA VAL A 7 -8.73 22.00 38.27
C VAL A 7 -7.90 21.92 37.00
N THR A 8 -6.63 21.54 37.13
CA THR A 8 -5.77 21.22 35.99
C THR A 8 -6.19 19.85 35.46
N MET A 9 -6.96 19.80 34.37
CA MET A 9 -7.18 18.57 33.62
C MET A 9 -5.85 18.16 32.97
N LEU A 10 -5.22 17.12 33.51
CA LEU A 10 -4.13 16.42 32.82
C LEU A 10 -4.75 15.68 31.63
N PHE A 11 -4.60 16.23 30.42
CA PHE A 11 -4.77 15.44 29.20
C PHE A 11 -3.55 14.51 29.09
N ALA A 12 -3.71 13.26 29.53
CA ALA A 12 -2.81 12.20 29.11
C ALA A 12 -3.04 11.96 27.62
N ALA A 13 -2.16 12.49 26.77
CA ALA A 13 -2.06 12.02 25.41
C ALA A 13 -1.65 10.54 25.48
N LEU A 14 -2.61 9.64 25.28
CA LEU A 14 -2.32 8.26 24.94
C LEU A 14 -1.64 8.31 23.58
N CYS A 15 -0.31 8.37 23.57
CA CYS A 15 0.46 7.96 22.41
C CYS A 15 0.17 6.47 22.22
N ALA A 16 -0.85 6.15 21.41
CA ALA A 16 -1.04 4.80 20.94
C ALA A 16 0.25 4.42 20.20
N GLY A 17 1.02 3.49 20.75
CA GLY A 17 2.24 3.03 20.12
C GLY A 17 1.94 2.42 18.75
N LYS A 18 2.91 2.50 17.83
CA LYS A 18 2.87 1.79 16.54
C LYS A 18 2.46 0.34 16.76
N LYS A 19 1.53 -0.16 15.97
CA LYS A 19 1.03 -1.54 16.04
C LYS A 19 2.19 -2.50 15.81
N SER A 20 2.40 -3.39 16.79
CA SER A 20 3.37 -4.46 16.69
C SER A 20 2.77 -5.67 15.98
N TYR A 21 3.59 -6.30 15.15
CA TYR A 21 3.38 -7.56 14.46
C TYR A 21 4.21 -8.69 15.06
N ASP A 22 4.71 -8.53 16.28
CA ASP A 22 5.51 -9.55 16.95
C ASP A 22 4.70 -10.85 17.11
N GLY A 23 5.30 -11.95 16.66
CA GLY A 23 4.69 -13.28 16.66
C GLY A 23 3.57 -13.49 15.62
N TYR A 24 3.28 -12.52 14.77
CA TYR A 24 2.41 -12.74 13.61
C TYR A 24 3.14 -13.63 12.60
N SER A 25 2.45 -14.62 12.06
CA SER A 25 3.02 -15.56 11.08
C SER A 25 2.25 -15.49 9.77
N VAL A 26 2.91 -15.71 8.63
CA VAL A 26 2.24 -15.83 7.32
C VAL A 26 2.29 -17.27 6.86
N TYR A 27 1.12 -17.82 6.54
CA TYR A 27 0.98 -19.16 5.98
C TYR A 27 0.61 -19.10 4.52
N ARG A 28 1.17 -20.03 3.73
CA ARG A 28 0.79 -20.26 2.34
C ARG A 28 -0.03 -21.53 2.23
N ILE A 29 -1.17 -21.43 1.56
CA ILE A 29 -2.11 -22.52 1.30
C ILE A 29 -2.32 -22.58 -0.22
N THR A 30 -2.11 -23.72 -0.86
CA THR A 30 -2.31 -23.86 -2.31
C THR A 30 -3.51 -24.76 -2.59
N PRO A 31 -4.71 -24.21 -2.87
CA PRO A 31 -5.87 -25.02 -3.20
C PRO A 31 -5.67 -25.71 -4.54
N ARG A 32 -5.69 -27.05 -4.55
CA ARG A 32 -5.59 -27.85 -5.79
C ARG A 32 -6.93 -28.48 -6.20
N THR A 33 -7.96 -28.28 -5.40
CA THR A 33 -9.32 -28.81 -5.60
C THR A 33 -10.34 -27.74 -5.19
N GLU A 34 -11.56 -27.82 -5.72
CA GLU A 34 -12.67 -26.95 -5.30
C GLU A 34 -12.93 -27.05 -3.79
N HIS A 35 -12.84 -28.26 -3.22
CA HIS A 35 -12.96 -28.45 -1.77
C HIS A 35 -11.93 -27.59 -1.00
N ALA A 36 -10.67 -27.60 -1.44
CA ALA A 36 -9.63 -26.79 -0.82
C ALA A 36 -9.91 -25.29 -0.97
N GLY A 37 -10.47 -24.86 -2.10
CA GLY A 37 -10.97 -23.50 -2.31
C GLY A 37 -12.06 -23.10 -1.31
N ASN A 38 -13.07 -23.95 -1.14
CA ASN A 38 -14.17 -23.71 -0.18
C ASN A 38 -13.67 -23.63 1.26
N VAL A 39 -12.66 -24.43 1.62
CA VAL A 39 -12.06 -24.37 2.97
C VAL A 39 -11.35 -23.04 3.23
N ILE A 40 -10.74 -22.43 2.22
CA ILE A 40 -10.15 -21.08 2.34
C ILE A 40 -11.23 -20.02 2.57
N GLN A 41 -12.38 -20.15 1.90
CA GLN A 41 -13.53 -19.28 2.17
C GLN A 41 -14.07 -19.48 3.59
N GLU A 42 -14.23 -20.74 4.04
CA GLU A 42 -14.63 -21.03 5.43
C GLU A 42 -13.64 -20.45 6.45
N LEU A 43 -12.34 -20.42 6.12
CA LEU A 43 -11.30 -19.84 6.96
C LEU A 43 -11.49 -18.33 7.13
N SER A 44 -11.77 -17.62 6.04
CA SER A 44 -11.98 -16.15 6.06
C SER A 44 -13.28 -15.77 6.77
N GLU A 45 -14.33 -16.58 6.62
CA GLU A 45 -15.66 -16.36 7.21
C GLU A 45 -15.77 -16.90 8.65
N ASN A 46 -14.72 -17.53 9.19
CA ASN A 46 -14.78 -18.15 10.50
C ASN A 46 -15.12 -17.15 11.61
N VAL A 47 -16.21 -17.42 12.33
CA VAL A 47 -16.75 -16.52 13.37
C VAL A 47 -15.80 -16.25 14.54
N ASN A 48 -14.84 -17.15 14.82
CA ASN A 48 -13.96 -17.04 15.98
C ASN A 48 -12.69 -16.22 15.71
N PHE A 49 -12.16 -16.31 14.49
CA PHE A 49 -10.86 -15.73 14.15
C PHE A 49 -10.77 -15.13 12.75
N GLY A 50 -11.71 -15.45 11.83
CA GLY A 50 -11.65 -15.08 10.42
C GLY A 50 -11.49 -13.57 10.19
N GLN A 51 -12.27 -12.77 10.92
CA GLN A 51 -12.18 -11.29 10.89
C GLN A 51 -10.85 -10.72 11.42
N SER A 52 -10.04 -11.53 12.10
CA SER A 52 -8.71 -11.13 12.58
C SER A 52 -7.57 -11.60 11.67
N LEU A 53 -7.87 -12.38 10.63
CA LEU A 53 -6.88 -12.79 9.64
C LEU A 53 -6.70 -11.67 8.61
N ASP A 54 -5.49 -11.54 8.10
CA ASP A 54 -5.18 -10.59 7.02
C ASP A 54 -4.64 -11.35 5.83
N PHE A 55 -5.43 -11.43 4.77
CA PHE A 55 -5.04 -12.11 3.55
C PHE A 55 -4.16 -11.18 2.70
N TRP A 56 -2.92 -11.60 2.50
CA TRP A 56 -1.93 -10.88 1.69
C TRP A 56 -2.09 -11.19 0.22
N HIS A 57 -2.45 -12.42 -0.10
CA HIS A 57 -2.75 -12.88 -1.44
C HIS A 57 -3.96 -13.81 -1.39
N GLU A 58 -5.01 -13.46 -2.11
CA GLU A 58 -6.22 -14.27 -2.27
C GLU A 58 -6.33 -14.68 -3.73
N SER A 59 -5.79 -15.87 -4.07
CA SER A 59 -6.05 -16.40 -5.41
C SER A 59 -7.37 -17.14 -5.46
N ARG A 60 -8.02 -17.02 -6.61
CA ARG A 60 -9.27 -17.71 -6.95
C ARG A 60 -9.06 -18.88 -7.89
N ASN A 61 -7.84 -19.07 -8.39
CA ASN A 61 -7.54 -20.16 -9.30
C ASN A 61 -6.98 -21.34 -8.52
N LEU A 62 -7.37 -22.55 -8.94
CA LEU A 62 -6.73 -23.76 -8.43
C LEU A 62 -5.25 -23.77 -8.85
N GLY A 63 -4.38 -24.13 -7.92
CA GLY A 63 -2.93 -24.18 -8.10
C GLY A 63 -2.19 -22.90 -7.71
N ASP A 64 -2.88 -21.76 -7.61
CA ASP A 64 -2.29 -20.52 -7.15
C ASP A 64 -2.30 -20.43 -5.61
N PRO A 65 -1.24 -19.92 -4.97
CA PRO A 65 -1.19 -19.84 -3.51
C PRO A 65 -2.16 -18.79 -2.96
N THR A 66 -2.63 -19.00 -1.74
CA THR A 66 -3.25 -18.01 -0.86
C THR A 66 -2.34 -17.81 0.34
N ASP A 67 -1.99 -16.54 0.61
CA ASP A 67 -1.12 -16.17 1.72
C ASP A 67 -1.92 -15.44 2.79
N VAL A 68 -1.92 -15.97 4.02
CA VAL A 68 -2.70 -15.43 5.14
C VAL A 68 -1.81 -15.15 6.33
N MET A 69 -1.82 -13.90 6.79
CA MET A 69 -1.19 -13.48 8.02
C MET A 69 -2.11 -13.77 9.21
N VAL A 70 -1.59 -14.48 10.19
CA VAL A 70 -2.30 -14.99 11.35
C VAL A 70 -1.72 -14.36 12.62
N PRO A 71 -2.55 -13.71 13.47
CA PRO A 71 -2.12 -13.23 14.77
C PRO A 71 -1.67 -14.38 15.69
N PRO A 72 -0.68 -14.17 16.58
CA PRO A 72 -0.13 -15.22 17.43
C PRO A 72 -1.20 -15.94 18.26
N ARG A 73 -2.21 -15.19 18.76
CA ARG A 73 -3.33 -15.73 19.54
C ARG A 73 -4.20 -16.74 18.80
N TYR A 74 -4.20 -16.74 17.46
CA TYR A 74 -5.01 -17.63 16.63
C TYR A 74 -4.21 -18.68 15.88
N LYS A 75 -2.87 -18.66 15.99
CA LYS A 75 -1.97 -19.56 15.28
C LYS A 75 -2.37 -21.04 15.41
N ALA A 76 -2.50 -21.52 16.65
CA ALA A 76 -2.88 -22.91 16.92
C ALA A 76 -4.29 -23.26 16.42
N LEU A 77 -5.24 -22.31 16.48
CA LEU A 77 -6.61 -22.52 16.03
C LEU A 77 -6.70 -22.62 14.50
N VAL A 78 -5.95 -21.77 13.78
CA VAL A 78 -5.87 -21.80 12.31
C VAL A 78 -5.19 -23.08 11.85
N GLU A 79 -4.07 -23.47 12.47
CA GLU A 79 -3.40 -24.73 12.11
C GLU A 79 -4.28 -25.95 12.35
N ASP A 80 -4.97 -26.04 13.49
CA ASP A 80 -5.92 -27.14 13.78
C ASP A 80 -7.10 -27.14 12.79
N PHE A 81 -7.63 -25.96 12.46
CA PHE A 81 -8.69 -25.80 11.47
C PHE A 81 -8.30 -26.39 10.11
N LEU A 82 -7.09 -26.04 9.63
CA LEU A 82 -6.56 -26.51 8.34
C LEU A 82 -6.25 -28.01 8.37
N ARG A 83 -5.59 -28.51 9.44
CA ARG A 83 -5.24 -29.94 9.58
C ARG A 83 -6.47 -30.83 9.60
N ARG A 84 -7.54 -30.44 10.31
CA ARG A 84 -8.80 -31.21 10.37
C ARG A 84 -9.55 -31.28 9.04
N ARG A 85 -9.28 -30.34 8.14
CA ARG A 85 -9.84 -30.29 6.78
C ARG A 85 -8.88 -30.83 5.74
N HIS A 86 -7.82 -31.51 6.18
CA HIS A 86 -6.80 -32.11 5.30
C HIS A 86 -6.15 -31.09 4.35
N MET A 87 -6.02 -29.84 4.77
CA MET A 87 -5.35 -28.80 4.00
C MET A 87 -3.85 -28.85 4.25
N GLU A 88 -3.09 -28.91 3.15
CA GLU A 88 -1.64 -28.67 3.19
C GLU A 88 -1.36 -27.16 3.26
N PHE A 89 -0.40 -26.78 4.11
CA PHE A 89 0.05 -25.41 4.25
C PHE A 89 1.52 -25.36 4.63
N SER A 90 2.19 -24.25 4.31
CA SER A 90 3.57 -23.98 4.71
C SER A 90 3.67 -22.65 5.45
N LEU A 91 4.62 -22.57 6.39
CA LEU A 91 4.97 -21.32 7.05
C LEU A 91 5.90 -20.52 6.14
N LEU A 92 5.43 -19.38 5.64
CA LEU A 92 6.19 -18.50 4.75
C LEU A 92 7.01 -17.47 5.53
N VAL A 93 6.40 -16.89 6.58
CA VAL A 93 7.04 -15.93 7.47
C VAL A 93 6.77 -16.35 8.91
N GLU A 94 7.80 -16.60 9.69
CA GLU A 94 7.66 -17.01 11.09
C GLU A 94 7.23 -15.84 11.98
N ASN A 95 7.89 -14.70 11.84
CA ASN A 95 7.59 -13.47 12.56
C ASN A 95 7.58 -12.29 11.58
N VAL A 96 6.41 -11.66 11.40
CA VAL A 96 6.25 -10.53 10.48
C VAL A 96 7.01 -9.30 10.96
N GLU A 97 7.12 -9.07 12.28
CA GLU A 97 7.86 -7.94 12.84
C GLU A 97 9.32 -7.90 12.34
N ASP A 98 9.98 -9.06 12.31
CA ASP A 98 11.39 -9.20 11.90
C ASP A 98 11.61 -8.80 10.43
N VAL A 99 10.58 -8.94 9.58
CA VAL A 99 10.66 -8.61 8.16
C VAL A 99 10.33 -7.13 7.91
N ILE A 100 9.44 -6.53 8.71
CA ILE A 100 8.98 -5.16 8.49
C ILE A 100 9.84 -4.12 9.22
N TYR A 101 10.40 -4.45 10.38
CA TYR A 101 11.18 -3.53 11.19
C TYR A 101 12.40 -2.94 10.45
N PRO A 102 13.21 -3.73 9.70
CA PRO A 102 14.37 -3.21 8.99
C PRO A 102 14.01 -2.29 7.81
N GLN A 103 12.78 -2.33 7.30
CA GLN A 103 12.36 -1.60 6.10
C GLN A 103 12.21 -0.10 6.32
N ALA A 104 12.00 0.34 7.56
CA ALA A 104 11.79 1.74 7.91
C ALA A 104 13.09 2.49 8.28
N GLY A 105 14.26 1.92 7.96
CA GLY A 105 15.57 2.52 8.22
C GLY A 105 15.82 3.75 7.36
N GLY A 106 16.38 4.80 7.97
CA GLY A 106 16.56 6.13 7.37
C GLY A 106 17.33 6.11 6.05
N CYS A 107 16.62 6.42 4.97
CA CYS A 107 17.21 6.80 3.70
C CYS A 107 18.06 8.06 3.86
N GLY A 108 19.11 8.20 3.06
CA GLY A 108 19.68 9.52 2.81
C GLY A 108 18.62 10.41 2.15
N THR A 109 18.72 11.72 2.34
CA THR A 109 17.78 12.69 1.73
C THR A 109 18.26 13.20 0.36
N ASP A 110 19.47 12.81 -0.06
CA ASP A 110 20.08 13.25 -1.32
C ASP A 110 19.63 12.35 -2.47
N SER A 111 18.71 12.85 -3.30
CA SER A 111 18.18 12.12 -4.46
C SER A 111 19.17 12.00 -5.62
N THR A 112 20.34 12.63 -5.54
CA THR A 112 21.44 12.43 -6.50
C THR A 112 22.27 11.18 -6.18
N ASP A 113 22.21 10.70 -4.94
CA ASP A 113 22.83 9.44 -4.54
C ASP A 113 21.96 8.26 -5.02
N PRO A 114 22.50 7.32 -5.82
CA PRO A 114 21.77 6.10 -6.19
C PRO A 114 21.23 5.30 -5.01
N ALA A 115 21.87 5.40 -3.83
CA ALA A 115 21.39 4.76 -2.60
C ALA A 115 20.00 5.26 -2.16
N PHE A 116 19.61 6.48 -2.54
CA PHE A 116 18.28 7.03 -2.30
C PHE A 116 17.17 6.13 -2.88
N TYR A 117 17.40 5.53 -4.04
CA TYR A 117 16.40 4.71 -4.74
C TYR A 117 16.38 3.24 -4.28
N ASN A 118 17.25 2.87 -3.34
CA ASN A 118 17.37 1.51 -2.78
C ASN A 118 16.67 1.35 -1.42
N CYS A 119 15.84 2.30 -1.02
CA CYS A 119 15.11 2.28 0.24
C CYS A 119 13.71 2.92 0.08
N TYR A 120 12.88 2.79 1.13
CA TYR A 120 11.52 3.33 1.14
C TYR A 120 11.47 4.69 1.82
N HIS A 121 10.66 5.60 1.28
CA HIS A 121 10.57 6.99 1.71
C HIS A 121 9.24 7.28 2.39
N THR A 122 9.25 8.10 3.43
CA THR A 122 8.03 8.66 4.01
C THR A 122 7.29 9.53 3.00
N MET A 123 6.01 9.82 3.26
CA MET A 123 5.23 10.68 2.35
C MET A 123 5.86 12.07 2.16
N ASP A 124 6.41 12.65 3.23
CA ASP A 124 7.04 13.99 3.17
C ASP A 124 8.34 13.97 2.35
N GLU A 125 9.13 12.89 2.45
CA GLU A 125 10.32 12.68 1.62
C GLU A 125 9.97 12.50 0.14
N ILE A 126 8.89 11.75 -0.16
CA ILE A 126 8.40 11.60 -1.54
C ILE A 126 7.92 12.94 -2.11
N GLU A 127 7.17 13.75 -1.35
CA GLU A 127 6.73 15.08 -1.81
C GLU A 127 7.91 16.02 -2.05
N SER A 128 8.89 16.01 -1.14
CA SER A 128 10.14 16.79 -1.29
C SER A 128 10.95 16.34 -2.51
N TRP A 129 10.99 15.02 -2.75
CA TRP A 129 11.62 14.44 -3.93
C TRP A 129 10.91 14.86 -5.22
N MET A 130 9.56 14.89 -5.25
CA MET A 130 8.80 15.36 -6.41
C MET A 130 9.13 16.81 -6.75
N ASP A 131 9.25 17.68 -5.75
CA ASP A 131 9.63 19.08 -5.97
C ASP A 131 11.08 19.18 -6.49
N GLY A 132 12.00 18.41 -5.92
CA GLY A 132 13.41 18.40 -6.32
C GLY A 132 13.65 17.83 -7.72
N ILE A 133 12.96 16.76 -8.10
CA ILE A 133 13.12 16.14 -9.41
C ILE A 133 12.52 17.03 -10.50
N VAL A 134 11.36 17.65 -10.28
CA VAL A 134 10.80 18.60 -11.25
C VAL A 134 11.71 19.81 -11.44
N ALA A 135 12.28 20.35 -10.36
CA ALA A 135 13.22 21.46 -10.44
C ALA A 135 14.52 21.13 -11.20
N SER A 136 14.93 19.86 -11.19
CA SER A 136 16.13 19.37 -11.91
C SER A 136 15.90 19.23 -13.43
N TYR A 137 14.66 19.06 -13.89
CA TYR A 137 14.32 18.86 -15.32
C TYR A 137 13.25 19.85 -15.82
N PRO A 138 13.46 21.18 -15.68
CA PRO A 138 12.41 22.19 -15.90
C PRO A 138 11.93 22.30 -17.36
N GLY A 139 12.66 21.73 -18.32
CA GLY A 139 12.27 21.74 -19.74
C GLY A 139 11.25 20.65 -20.12
N ILE A 140 11.11 19.60 -19.31
CA ILE A 140 10.28 18.43 -19.63
C ILE A 140 9.44 17.92 -18.45
N ALA A 141 9.65 18.43 -17.23
CA ALA A 141 8.96 17.99 -16.04
C ALA A 141 8.17 19.14 -15.38
N SER A 142 6.95 18.84 -14.92
CA SER A 142 6.15 19.71 -14.06
C SER A 142 5.42 18.90 -12.97
N LYS A 143 4.99 19.57 -11.90
CA LYS A 143 4.16 18.98 -10.84
C LYS A 143 2.74 19.52 -10.97
N GLU A 144 1.76 18.64 -11.09
CA GLU A 144 0.35 19.01 -11.29
C GLU A 144 -0.52 18.40 -10.19
N ALA A 145 -1.33 19.21 -9.52
CA ALA A 145 -2.30 18.72 -8.55
C ALA A 145 -3.44 18.00 -9.28
N VAL A 146 -3.72 16.75 -8.90
CA VAL A 146 -4.74 15.92 -9.56
C VAL A 146 -5.94 15.60 -8.65
N SER A 147 -5.75 15.57 -7.33
CA SER A 147 -6.85 15.38 -6.38
C SER A 147 -6.47 15.83 -4.96
N ALA A 148 -7.40 15.66 -4.02
CA ALA A 148 -7.15 15.81 -2.60
C ALA A 148 -7.63 14.56 -1.86
N THR A 149 -6.86 14.17 -0.84
CA THR A 149 -7.17 13.03 0.03
C THR A 149 -8.23 13.38 1.08
N PHE A 150 -8.66 12.39 1.86
CA PHE A 150 -9.68 12.58 2.90
C PHE A 150 -9.17 13.46 4.05
N GLU A 151 -7.89 13.31 4.43
CA GLU A 151 -7.26 14.11 5.48
C GLU A 151 -6.69 15.44 4.95
N GLY A 152 -6.93 15.78 3.68
CA GLY A 152 -6.64 17.09 3.10
C GLY A 152 -5.25 17.26 2.46
N ARG A 153 -4.49 16.18 2.25
CA ARG A 153 -3.25 16.20 1.46
C ARG A 153 -3.57 16.35 -0.03
N THR A 154 -2.81 17.18 -0.73
CA THR A 154 -2.90 17.32 -2.20
C THR A 154 -2.17 16.16 -2.86
N VAL A 155 -2.88 15.37 -3.66
CA VAL A 155 -2.26 14.35 -4.51
C VAL A 155 -1.81 15.02 -5.79
N SER A 156 -0.52 14.90 -6.09
CA SER A 156 0.09 15.48 -7.30
C SER A 156 0.62 14.39 -8.23
N ALA A 157 0.66 14.68 -9.52
CA ALA A 157 1.39 13.90 -10.52
C ALA A 157 2.66 14.66 -10.94
N ILE A 158 3.74 13.93 -11.24
CA ILE A 158 4.82 14.44 -12.08
C ILE A 158 4.38 14.25 -13.52
N LYS A 159 4.23 15.34 -14.26
CA LYS A 159 4.02 15.30 -15.71
C LYS A 159 5.37 15.37 -16.41
N ILE A 160 5.67 14.38 -17.25
CA ILE A 160 6.84 14.32 -18.13
C ILE A 160 6.35 14.46 -19.56
N SER A 161 6.85 15.47 -20.26
CA SER A 161 6.23 15.98 -21.48
C SER A 161 7.31 16.65 -22.34
N GLY A 162 7.59 16.10 -23.54
CA GLY A 162 8.52 16.70 -24.50
C GLY A 162 8.01 18.03 -25.13
N PRO A 163 8.69 18.59 -26.12
CA PRO A 163 8.39 19.93 -26.65
C PRO A 163 7.13 20.04 -27.53
N ASN A 164 6.60 18.92 -28.05
CA ASN A 164 5.43 18.92 -28.93
C ASN A 164 4.12 19.03 -28.14
N ALA A 165 3.10 19.68 -28.71
CA ALA A 165 1.77 19.78 -28.10
C ALA A 165 0.82 18.66 -28.58
N ASP A 166 -0.36 18.56 -27.94
CA ASP A 166 -1.50 17.70 -28.33
C ASP A 166 -1.17 16.21 -28.48
N ARG A 167 -0.66 15.63 -27.39
CA ARG A 167 -0.25 14.21 -27.33
C ARG A 167 -1.23 13.34 -26.55
N PRO A 168 -1.33 12.04 -26.87
CA PRO A 168 -1.98 11.08 -26.00
C PRO A 168 -1.31 11.03 -24.62
N ALA A 169 -2.11 10.82 -23.58
CA ALA A 169 -1.62 10.73 -22.21
C ALA A 169 -1.52 9.29 -21.72
N VAL A 170 -0.48 8.99 -20.95
CA VAL A 170 -0.31 7.73 -20.22
C VAL A 170 -0.22 8.05 -18.73
N ILE A 171 -0.97 7.34 -17.90
CA ILE A 171 -0.99 7.55 -16.46
C ILE A 171 -0.43 6.31 -15.76
N PHE A 172 0.61 6.52 -14.96
CA PHE A 172 1.14 5.55 -14.01
C PHE A 172 0.74 5.98 -12.60
N GLN A 173 0.15 5.07 -11.84
CA GLN A 173 -0.17 5.30 -10.43
C GLN A 173 0.41 4.20 -9.55
N GLY A 174 0.98 4.61 -8.43
CA GLY A 174 1.46 3.73 -7.38
C GLY A 174 0.70 3.92 -6.07
N GLY A 175 0.85 2.95 -5.17
CA GLY A 175 0.40 3.08 -3.78
C GLY A 175 -1.11 3.29 -3.62
N ILE A 176 -1.95 2.66 -4.46
CA ILE A 176 -3.40 2.63 -4.21
C ILE A 176 -3.73 1.88 -2.90
N HIS A 177 -2.96 0.84 -2.59
CA HIS A 177 -2.94 0.22 -1.28
C HIS A 177 -1.70 0.67 -0.51
N ALA A 178 -1.93 1.12 0.72
CA ALA A 178 -0.90 1.82 1.49
C ALA A 178 0.31 0.93 1.87
N ARG A 179 0.08 -0.33 2.24
CA ARG A 179 1.14 -1.27 2.68
C ARG A 179 2.11 -1.71 1.57
N GLU A 180 1.78 -1.48 0.31
CA GLU A 180 2.51 -1.99 -0.86
C GLU A 180 3.68 -1.04 -1.24
N TRP A 181 4.61 -0.81 -0.30
CA TRP A 181 5.69 0.20 -0.39
C TRP A 181 6.59 0.11 -1.63
N ILE A 182 6.72 -1.06 -2.23
CA ILE A 182 7.46 -1.23 -3.49
C ILE A 182 6.83 -0.46 -4.64
N SER A 183 5.50 -0.31 -4.66
CA SER A 183 4.78 0.37 -5.74
C SER A 183 5.17 1.86 -5.84
N PRO A 184 5.11 2.67 -4.76
CA PRO A 184 5.64 4.03 -4.77
C PRO A 184 7.12 4.12 -5.15
N ALA A 185 7.98 3.26 -4.60
CA ALA A 185 9.40 3.26 -4.92
C ALA A 185 9.67 2.96 -6.41
N THR A 186 8.89 2.06 -7.03
CA THR A 186 8.95 1.79 -8.46
C THR A 186 8.51 3.00 -9.28
N MET A 187 7.44 3.70 -8.88
CA MET A 187 7.02 4.93 -9.58
C MET A 187 8.10 6.01 -9.55
N MET A 188 8.78 6.17 -8.40
CA MET A 188 9.91 7.10 -8.27
C MET A 188 11.06 6.72 -9.21
N ASN A 189 11.39 5.43 -9.30
CA ASN A 189 12.41 4.93 -10.22
C ASN A 189 12.03 5.12 -11.68
N ILE A 190 10.78 4.85 -12.07
CA ILE A 190 10.29 5.09 -13.45
C ILE A 190 10.42 6.57 -13.82
N ALA A 191 10.01 7.48 -12.94
CA ALA A 191 10.15 8.91 -13.18
C ALA A 191 11.62 9.33 -13.37
N LYS A 192 12.51 8.84 -12.49
CA LYS A 192 13.95 9.10 -12.56
C LYS A 192 14.57 8.58 -13.86
N MET A 193 14.28 7.33 -14.23
CA MET A 193 14.76 6.71 -15.46
C MET A 193 14.31 7.49 -16.70
N LEU A 194 13.01 7.79 -16.81
CA LEU A 194 12.48 8.55 -17.95
C LEU A 194 13.14 9.93 -18.11
N LEU A 195 13.42 10.61 -16.99
CA LEU A 195 14.06 11.93 -17.00
C LEU A 195 15.56 11.86 -17.30
N ASP A 196 16.28 10.91 -16.71
CA ASP A 196 17.72 10.70 -16.94
C ASP A 196 18.01 10.29 -18.39
N ASP A 197 17.15 9.44 -18.96
CA ASP A 197 17.37 8.85 -20.28
C ASP A 197 16.82 9.70 -21.43
N TYR A 198 16.08 10.78 -21.15
CA TYR A 198 15.60 11.70 -22.18
C TYR A 198 16.77 12.42 -22.87
N GLY A 199 16.85 12.28 -24.20
CA GLY A 199 17.97 12.79 -25.01
C GLY A 199 19.23 11.92 -24.97
N VAL A 200 19.22 10.82 -24.20
CA VAL A 200 20.32 9.85 -24.10
C VAL A 200 19.93 8.53 -24.77
N ASP A 201 18.80 7.95 -24.34
CA ASP A 201 18.22 6.75 -24.94
C ASP A 201 17.20 7.13 -26.02
N THR A 202 17.33 6.53 -27.20
CA THR A 202 16.50 6.87 -28.36
C THR A 202 15.04 6.40 -28.20
N GLU A 203 14.80 5.30 -27.49
CA GLU A 203 13.46 4.76 -27.26
C GLU A 203 12.73 5.59 -26.21
N VAL A 204 13.37 5.91 -25.08
CA VAL A 204 12.80 6.81 -24.05
C VAL A 204 12.50 8.19 -24.64
N THR A 205 13.42 8.73 -25.44
CA THR A 205 13.22 10.02 -26.11
C THR A 205 11.99 9.98 -27.03
N ALA A 206 11.87 8.94 -27.87
CA ALA A 206 10.71 8.78 -28.74
C ALA A 206 9.39 8.65 -27.97
N ILE A 207 9.39 7.96 -26.83
CA ILE A 207 8.23 7.83 -25.95
C ILE A 207 7.81 9.19 -25.40
N ILE A 208 8.73 9.97 -24.82
CA ILE A 208 8.43 11.28 -24.20
C ILE A 208 8.05 12.34 -25.25
N GLU A 209 8.55 12.22 -26.48
CA GLU A 209 8.15 13.09 -27.58
C GLU A 209 6.75 12.74 -28.12
N HIS A 210 6.30 11.49 -27.95
CA HIS A 210 5.00 11.01 -28.44
C HIS A 210 3.89 11.04 -27.40
N TYR A 211 4.19 10.88 -26.11
CA TYR A 211 3.20 10.82 -25.02
C TYR A 211 3.43 11.90 -23.96
N ASP A 212 2.33 12.36 -23.36
CA ASP A 212 2.36 13.02 -22.05
C ASP A 212 2.27 11.94 -20.96
N ILE A 213 3.29 11.82 -20.12
CA ILE A 213 3.34 10.79 -19.06
C ILE A 213 3.04 11.44 -17.72
N TYR A 214 2.03 10.96 -17.01
CA TYR A 214 1.69 11.38 -15.66
C TYR A 214 2.04 10.28 -14.68
N ILE A 215 2.90 10.57 -13.70
CA ILE A 215 3.30 9.62 -12.67
C ILE A 215 2.80 10.12 -11.32
N ILE A 216 1.94 9.33 -10.69
CA ILE A 216 1.44 9.56 -9.32
C ILE A 216 2.13 8.52 -8.42
N PRO A 217 3.18 8.88 -7.67
CA PRO A 217 3.91 7.90 -6.87
C PRO A 217 3.04 7.24 -5.79
N VAL A 218 2.21 8.03 -5.12
CA VAL A 218 1.33 7.57 -4.04
C VAL A 218 -0.06 8.14 -4.23
N LEU A 219 -1.02 7.32 -4.66
CA LEU A 219 -2.43 7.71 -4.76
C LEU A 219 -3.08 7.81 -3.37
N ASN A 220 -2.85 6.81 -2.51
CA ASN A 220 -3.42 6.74 -1.16
C ASN A 220 -2.49 7.37 -0.11
N GLN A 221 -2.27 8.69 -0.19
CA GLN A 221 -1.27 9.35 0.67
C GLN A 221 -1.61 9.25 2.17
N ASP A 222 -2.89 9.36 2.55
CA ASP A 222 -3.30 9.22 3.96
C ASP A 222 -3.00 7.83 4.50
N GLY A 223 -3.37 6.80 3.73
CA GLY A 223 -3.08 5.42 4.10
C GLY A 223 -1.58 5.17 4.16
N TYR A 224 -0.82 5.66 3.16
CA TYR A 224 0.62 5.50 3.10
C TYR A 224 1.30 6.14 4.31
N ALA A 225 0.98 7.39 4.65
CA ALA A 225 1.48 8.04 5.86
C ALA A 225 1.16 7.23 7.13
N TYR A 226 -0.05 6.70 7.24
CA TYR A 226 -0.46 5.87 8.38
C TYR A 226 0.35 4.56 8.51
N THR A 227 0.90 4.02 7.42
CA THR A 227 1.79 2.85 7.48
C THR A 227 3.17 3.14 8.07
N TRP A 228 3.59 4.40 8.04
CA TRP A 228 4.84 4.84 8.65
C TRP A 228 4.67 5.10 10.16
N THR A 229 3.53 5.68 10.55
CA THR A 229 3.28 6.17 11.92
C THR A 229 2.59 5.16 12.84
N ASP A 230 1.62 4.39 12.33
CA ASP A 230 0.67 3.65 13.18
C ASP A 230 0.59 2.16 12.83
N ASP A 231 0.26 1.79 11.60
CA ASP A 231 -0.02 0.39 11.20
C ASP A 231 0.61 0.07 9.85
N ARG A 232 1.76 -0.62 9.87
CA ARG A 232 2.53 -0.97 8.66
C ARG A 232 1.76 -1.84 7.67
N MET A 233 0.78 -2.63 8.12
CA MET A 233 -0.04 -3.46 7.22
C MET A 233 -1.37 -2.79 6.83
N TRP A 234 -1.55 -1.49 7.12
CA TRP A 234 -2.72 -0.76 6.67
C TRP A 234 -2.81 -0.73 5.14
N ARG A 235 -3.97 -1.11 4.60
CA ARG A 235 -4.22 -1.23 3.15
C ARG A 235 -5.08 -0.10 2.59
N LYS A 236 -6.15 0.25 3.31
CA LYS A 236 -7.27 1.09 2.86
C LYS A 236 -6.93 2.59 2.84
N ASN A 237 -7.86 3.43 2.42
CA ASN A 237 -7.76 4.88 2.70
C ASN A 237 -8.04 5.18 4.19
N ARG A 238 -8.05 6.47 4.57
CA ARG A 238 -8.28 6.92 5.96
C ARG A 238 -9.64 7.58 6.21
N ARG A 239 -10.62 7.33 5.32
CA ARG A 239 -11.99 7.85 5.49
C ARG A 239 -12.54 7.47 6.87
N THR A 240 -13.08 8.45 7.60
CA THR A 240 -13.74 8.20 8.88
C THR A 240 -15.06 7.45 8.68
N PRO A 241 -15.42 6.50 9.57
CA PRO A 241 -16.71 5.83 9.52
C PRO A 241 -17.87 6.81 9.69
N SER A 242 -18.97 6.60 8.97
CA SER A 242 -20.25 7.29 9.24
C SER A 242 -20.96 6.72 10.46
N SER A 243 -20.70 5.46 10.80
CA SER A 243 -21.13 4.79 12.04
C SER A 243 -20.15 3.66 12.40
N GLY A 244 -20.05 3.32 13.68
CA GLY A 244 -19.14 2.27 14.16
C GLY A 244 -17.68 2.73 14.33
N ARG A 245 -16.74 1.78 14.24
CA ARG A 245 -15.30 2.02 14.52
C ARG A 245 -14.35 1.68 13.37
N CYS A 246 -14.87 1.28 12.21
CA CYS A 246 -14.06 0.80 11.08
C CYS A 246 -13.66 1.95 10.16
N TYR A 247 -12.37 2.26 10.09
CA TYR A 247 -11.84 3.30 9.21
C TYR A 247 -11.56 2.74 7.82
N GLY A 248 -11.73 3.59 6.80
CA GLY A 248 -11.26 3.37 5.45
C GLY A 248 -12.10 2.43 4.58
N VAL A 249 -12.01 2.65 3.27
CA VAL A 249 -12.51 1.77 2.20
C VAL A 249 -11.34 1.27 1.35
N ASP A 250 -11.48 0.07 0.75
CA ASP A 250 -10.52 -0.39 -0.24
C ASP A 250 -10.72 0.41 -1.53
N LEU A 251 -9.71 1.20 -1.90
CA LEU A 251 -9.78 2.08 -3.07
C LEU A 251 -9.90 1.30 -4.38
N ASN A 252 -9.35 0.09 -4.46
CA ASN A 252 -9.44 -0.77 -5.64
C ASN A 252 -10.69 -1.68 -5.64
N ARG A 253 -11.67 -1.36 -4.79
CA ARG A 253 -13.04 -1.88 -4.83
C ARG A 253 -14.08 -0.76 -4.88
N ASN A 254 -13.63 0.47 -5.17
CA ASN A 254 -14.45 1.68 -5.12
C ASN A 254 -14.56 2.37 -6.50
N TRP A 255 -14.21 1.67 -7.57
CA TRP A 255 -14.44 2.12 -8.95
C TRP A 255 -15.87 1.83 -9.38
N ASP A 256 -16.44 2.66 -10.25
CA ASP A 256 -17.79 2.47 -10.80
C ASP A 256 -17.80 1.45 -11.95
N VAL A 257 -17.27 0.27 -11.65
CA VAL A 257 -17.26 -0.89 -12.54
C VAL A 257 -17.64 -2.08 -11.67
N ASP A 258 -18.85 -2.60 -11.89
CA ASP A 258 -19.44 -3.68 -11.09
C ASP A 258 -19.38 -3.42 -9.58
N PHE A 259 -19.65 -2.17 -9.18
CA PHE A 259 -19.53 -1.74 -7.79
C PHE A 259 -20.52 -2.48 -6.88
N GLY A 260 -20.00 -3.11 -5.82
CA GLY A 260 -20.79 -3.91 -4.89
C GLY A 260 -21.29 -5.23 -5.48
N GLY A 261 -20.88 -5.58 -6.70
CA GLY A 261 -21.11 -6.89 -7.30
C GLY A 261 -20.45 -8.00 -6.49
N GLU A 262 -20.90 -9.23 -6.71
CA GLU A 262 -20.18 -10.38 -6.19
C GLU A 262 -18.79 -10.41 -6.82
N LEU A 263 -17.79 -10.57 -5.97
CA LEU A 263 -16.51 -11.09 -6.40
C LEU A 263 -16.76 -12.54 -6.82
N THR A 264 -17.29 -12.79 -8.01
CA THR A 264 -17.75 -14.12 -8.44
C THR A 264 -16.64 -15.15 -8.24
N PHE A 265 -16.89 -16.07 -7.30
CA PHE A 265 -16.05 -17.21 -6.97
C PHE A 265 -16.37 -18.35 -7.92
N THR A 266 -16.08 -18.17 -9.21
CA THR A 266 -16.05 -19.31 -10.12
C THR A 266 -14.61 -19.77 -10.17
N PHE A 267 -14.30 -20.85 -9.44
CA PHE A 267 -13.10 -21.64 -9.71
C PHE A 267 -13.29 -22.19 -11.13
N GLU A 268 -12.77 -21.50 -12.13
CA GLU A 268 -12.80 -21.99 -13.50
C GLU A 268 -11.94 -23.25 -13.56
N THR A 269 -12.58 -24.36 -13.93
CA THR A 269 -11.97 -25.69 -14.12
C THR A 269 -11.05 -25.74 -15.33
#